data_AF-A0A4S8KK22-F1
#
_entry.id   AF-A0A4S8KK22-F1
#
_cell.length_a   1.000
_cell.length_b   1.000
_cell.length_c   1.000
_cell.angle_alpha   90.00
_cell.angle_beta   90.00
_cell.angle_gamma   90.00
#
_symmetry.space_group_name_H-M   'P 1'
#
loop_
_entity.id
_entity.type
_entity.pdbx_description
1 polymer ?
#
loop_
_entity_poly.entity_id
_entity_poly.type
_entity_poly.pdbx_seq_one_letter_code
_entity_poly.pdbx_strand_id
1 'polypeptide(L)'
;MILIGKSMSLYIILAQRLMAQKPTFLQNKLDVVVFFCSTGVFETRVTQEPDWAMRLTEEELFLFDSNKEVVQPAHFWRRYLIPIVMAASPNSECTEWAQNMAVTKWYMRPMLLKEFLIAAQFQSAKMNETALEHFYTKYGPNARRAYHRCNDPDGLDAHVQDVRSKLHGETLRSVITEYSAADGNHDSVSHSVMLITAGPMRSSFRSGFISHDVFQLAREKYKSDKDQKIIHLFLLLNSQRTTRASAGYIFEDSMHRILKKGA
;
A
#
# COMPACT_ATOMS: atom_id res chain seq x y z
N MET A 1 10.13 -10.40 7.15
CA MET A 1 9.72 -9.43 6.12
C MET A 1 8.55 -10.02 5.35
N ILE A 2 7.39 -9.34 5.34
CA ILE A 2 6.23 -9.76 4.54
C ILE A 2 6.37 -9.11 3.16
N LEU A 3 6.56 -9.92 2.12
CA LEU A 3 6.61 -9.42 0.76
C LEU A 3 5.22 -9.00 0.31
N ILE A 4 5.07 -7.72 -0.03
CA ILE A 4 3.82 -7.12 -0.51
C ILE A 4 4.06 -6.57 -1.92
N GLY A 5 3.02 -6.37 -2.72
CA GLY A 5 3.13 -6.02 -4.15
C GLY A 5 4.13 -4.92 -4.50
N LYS A 6 4.27 -3.88 -3.67
CA LYS A 6 5.28 -2.83 -3.86
C LYS A 6 6.71 -3.34 -3.70
N SER A 7 7.02 -4.00 -2.58
CA SER A 7 8.31 -4.63 -2.34
C SER A 7 8.64 -5.69 -3.40
N MET A 8 7.64 -6.50 -3.81
CA MET A 8 7.80 -7.48 -4.90
C MET A 8 8.23 -6.82 -6.23
N SER A 9 7.72 -5.62 -6.51
CA SER A 9 8.11 -4.88 -7.73
C SER A 9 9.60 -4.52 -7.71
N LEU A 10 10.19 -4.22 -6.55
CA LEU A 10 11.63 -3.99 -6.44
C LEU A 10 12.43 -5.27 -6.78
N TYR A 11 11.99 -6.44 -6.33
CA TYR A 11 12.66 -7.70 -6.68
C TYR A 11 12.56 -8.04 -8.18
N ILE A 12 11.44 -7.69 -8.82
CA ILE A 12 11.30 -7.85 -10.28
C ILE A 12 12.28 -6.91 -11.01
N ILE A 13 12.37 -5.64 -10.59
CA ILE A 13 13.33 -4.68 -11.17
C ILE A 13 14.76 -5.16 -10.94
N LEU A 14 15.07 -5.64 -9.73
CA LEU A 14 16.38 -6.22 -9.41
C LEU A 14 16.69 -7.37 -10.36
N ALA A 15 15.80 -8.37 -10.49
CA ALA A 15 16.01 -9.51 -11.36
C ALA A 15 16.27 -9.09 -12.82
N GLN A 16 15.50 -8.14 -13.35
CA GLN A 16 15.71 -7.60 -14.69
C GLN A 16 17.09 -6.95 -14.85
N ARG A 17 17.53 -6.19 -13.85
CA ARG A 17 18.86 -5.56 -13.88
C ARG A 17 20.00 -6.57 -13.78
N LEU A 18 19.84 -7.59 -12.93
CA LEU A 18 20.81 -8.69 -12.83
C LEU A 18 20.93 -9.45 -14.15
N MET A 19 19.81 -9.77 -14.81
CA MET A 19 19.82 -10.39 -16.14
C MET A 19 20.50 -9.52 -17.19
N ALA A 20 20.39 -8.19 -17.07
CA ALA A 20 21.08 -7.23 -17.92
C ALA A 20 22.52 -6.91 -17.47
N GLN A 21 23.03 -7.61 -16.44
CA GLN A 21 24.36 -7.41 -15.84
C GLN A 21 24.64 -5.97 -15.39
N LYS A 22 23.59 -5.25 -14.95
CA LYS A 22 23.71 -3.85 -14.57
C LYS A 22 23.88 -3.68 -13.04
N PRO A 23 24.79 -2.80 -12.59
CA PRO A 23 25.04 -2.58 -11.17
C PRO A 23 23.78 -2.04 -10.47
N THR A 24 23.45 -2.64 -9.33
CA THR A 24 22.21 -2.34 -8.60
C THR A 24 22.44 -2.45 -7.10
N PHE A 25 21.97 -1.46 -6.35
CA PHE A 25 21.94 -1.48 -4.89
C PHE A 25 20.53 -1.83 -4.40
N LEU A 26 20.43 -2.59 -3.31
CA LEU A 26 19.18 -2.89 -2.62
C LEU A 26 19.34 -2.59 -1.13
N GLN A 27 18.41 -1.81 -0.58
CA GLN A 27 18.25 -1.66 0.87
C GLN A 27 16.81 -1.99 1.26
N ASN A 28 16.67 -3.09 2.02
CA ASN A 28 15.41 -3.56 2.59
C ASN A 28 15.50 -3.81 4.12
N LYS A 29 16.69 -3.62 4.70
CA LYS A 29 17.00 -3.79 6.12
C LYS A 29 17.74 -2.56 6.64
N LEU A 30 17.64 -2.36 7.95
CA LEU A 30 18.34 -1.27 8.61
C LEU A 30 19.85 -1.47 8.50
N ASP A 31 20.58 -0.40 8.22
CA ASP A 31 22.05 -0.32 8.15
C ASP A 31 22.76 -1.30 7.19
N VAL A 32 22.03 -2.00 6.33
CA VAL A 32 22.58 -2.96 5.37
C VAL A 32 22.14 -2.60 3.96
N VAL A 33 23.12 -2.41 3.07
CA VAL A 33 22.91 -2.32 1.63
C VAL A 33 23.59 -3.51 0.96
N VAL A 34 22.89 -4.12 0.01
CA VAL A 34 23.46 -5.17 -0.84
C VAL A 34 23.73 -4.57 -2.21
N PHE A 35 24.97 -4.69 -2.68
CA PHE A 35 25.41 -4.27 -4.00
C PHE A 35 25.58 -5.48 -4.91
N PHE A 36 24.93 -5.43 -6.07
CA PHE A 36 25.03 -6.45 -7.09
C PHE A 36 25.75 -5.87 -8.30
N CYS A 37 26.80 -6.54 -8.77
CA CYS A 37 27.53 -6.15 -9.97
C CYS A 37 28.10 -7.37 -10.70
N SER A 38 28.82 -7.12 -11.80
CA SER A 38 29.41 -8.18 -12.63
C SER A 38 30.43 -9.06 -11.89
N THR A 39 31.07 -8.54 -10.84
CA THR A 39 32.07 -9.28 -10.06
C THR A 39 31.49 -10.05 -8.87
N GLY A 40 30.20 -9.88 -8.58
CA GLY A 40 29.53 -10.62 -7.49
C GLY A 40 28.53 -9.78 -6.70
N VAL A 41 28.24 -10.26 -5.49
CA VAL A 41 27.32 -9.64 -4.54
C VAL A 41 28.08 -9.26 -3.29
N PHE A 42 27.95 -8.01 -2.87
CA PHE A 42 28.66 -7.44 -1.73
C PHE A 42 27.67 -6.86 -0.73
N GLU A 43 27.85 -7.18 0.54
CA GLU A 43 27.09 -6.56 1.62
C GLU A 43 27.94 -5.46 2.25
N THR A 44 27.36 -4.28 2.43
CA THR A 44 28.00 -3.15 3.11
C THR A 44 27.14 -2.67 4.25
N ARG A 45 27.80 -2.37 5.38
CA ARG A 45 27.16 -1.62 6.46
C ARG A 45 27.16 -0.15 6.12
N VAL A 46 26.04 0.50 6.39
CA VAL A 46 25.80 1.89 5.99
C VAL A 46 25.97 2.85 7.17
N THR A 47 26.81 2.47 8.13
CA THR A 47 27.13 3.27 9.31
C THR A 47 28.00 4.47 8.96
N GLN A 48 28.73 4.41 7.85
CA GLN A 48 29.61 5.46 7.35
C GLN A 48 29.51 5.55 5.82
N GLU A 49 29.85 6.71 5.29
CA GLU A 49 29.94 6.96 3.84
C GLU A 49 31.14 6.17 3.28
N PRO A 50 30.91 5.23 2.34
CA PRO A 50 31.99 4.41 1.84
C PRO A 50 32.82 5.13 0.77
N ASP A 51 34.12 4.87 0.70
CA ASP A 51 35.05 5.52 -0.24
C ASP A 51 34.64 5.33 -1.72
N TRP A 52 33.96 4.24 -2.05
CA TRP A 52 33.48 3.99 -3.41
C TRP A 52 32.26 4.83 -3.78
N ALA A 53 31.58 5.47 -2.83
CA ALA A 53 30.36 6.22 -3.11
C ALA A 53 30.59 7.40 -4.06
N MET A 54 31.77 8.03 -4.01
CA MET A 54 32.18 9.09 -4.93
C MET A 54 32.31 8.64 -6.40
N ARG A 55 32.34 7.33 -6.67
CA ARG A 55 32.46 6.77 -8.01
C ARG A 55 31.12 6.41 -8.63
N LEU A 56 30.02 6.61 -7.91
CA LEU A 56 28.68 6.27 -8.37
C LEU A 56 28.21 7.24 -9.44
N THR A 57 27.50 6.71 -10.42
CA THR A 57 26.99 7.42 -11.60
C THR A 57 25.49 7.17 -11.76
N GLU A 58 24.91 7.72 -12.82
CA GLU A 58 23.51 7.47 -13.18
C GLU A 58 23.26 6.06 -13.75
N GLU A 59 24.32 5.29 -14.03
CA GLU A 59 24.19 3.91 -14.52
C GLU A 59 23.77 2.92 -13.42
N GLU A 60 24.17 3.22 -12.18
CA GLU A 60 23.74 2.52 -10.99
C GLU A 60 22.27 2.80 -10.68
N LEU A 61 21.56 1.81 -10.13
CA LEU A 61 20.20 1.97 -9.64
C LEU A 61 20.13 1.61 -8.17
N PHE A 62 19.51 2.46 -7.35
CA PHE A 62 19.25 2.14 -5.95
C PHE A 62 17.79 1.78 -5.72
N LEU A 63 17.55 0.54 -5.29
CA LEU A 63 16.25 0.02 -4.92
C LEU A 63 16.07 0.13 -3.40
N PHE A 64 15.06 0.88 -2.97
CA PHE A 64 14.82 1.16 -1.57
C PHE A 64 13.43 0.70 -1.12
N ASP A 65 13.37 -0.30 -0.24
CA ASP A 65 12.11 -0.80 0.33
C ASP A 65 11.81 -0.08 1.64
N SER A 66 11.15 1.07 1.54
CA SER A 66 10.80 1.89 2.70
C SER A 66 9.68 1.23 3.52
N ASN A 67 10.02 0.90 4.76
CA ASN A 67 9.18 0.16 5.67
C ASN A 67 9.32 0.70 7.11
N LYS A 68 8.64 0.06 8.09
CA LYS A 68 8.64 0.54 9.48
C LYS A 68 10.03 0.52 10.15
N GLU A 69 10.91 -0.38 9.72
CA GLU A 69 12.27 -0.50 10.24
C GLU A 69 13.24 0.41 9.46
N VAL A 70 12.94 0.69 8.19
CA VAL A 70 13.81 1.46 7.28
C VAL A 70 12.99 2.56 6.61
N VAL A 71 12.83 3.69 7.30
CA VAL A 71 12.01 4.80 6.82
C VAL A 71 12.72 5.68 5.79
N GLN A 72 14.06 5.73 5.85
CA GLN A 72 14.90 6.51 4.95
C GLN A 72 16.16 5.73 4.56
N PRO A 73 16.74 5.99 3.37
CA PRO A 73 18.06 5.49 3.05
C PRO A 73 19.10 6.23 3.89
N ALA A 74 20.31 5.69 3.97
CA ALA A 74 21.40 6.39 4.64
C ALA A 74 21.66 7.76 4.01
N HIS A 75 22.03 8.74 4.85
CA HIS A 75 22.06 10.15 4.47
C HIS A 75 22.94 10.46 3.25
N PHE A 76 24.04 9.74 3.06
CA PHE A 76 24.95 10.01 1.95
C PHE A 76 24.31 9.71 0.58
N TRP A 77 23.35 8.79 0.48
CA TRP A 77 22.68 8.48 -0.78
C TRP A 77 21.98 9.70 -1.41
N ARG A 78 21.61 10.69 -0.59
CA ARG A 78 20.99 11.93 -1.07
C ARG A 78 21.97 12.88 -1.78
N ARG A 79 23.28 12.66 -1.61
CA ARG A 79 24.34 13.51 -2.16
C ARG A 79 24.79 13.06 -3.56
N TYR A 80 24.43 11.84 -3.95
CA TYR A 80 24.89 11.23 -5.19
C TYR A 80 23.82 11.31 -6.28
N LEU A 81 24.27 11.47 -7.53
CA LEU A 81 23.43 11.50 -8.73
C LEU A 81 23.03 10.08 -9.15
N ILE A 82 22.40 9.33 -8.24
CA ILE A 82 21.96 7.97 -8.51
C ILE A 82 20.43 7.94 -8.50
N PRO A 83 19.80 7.38 -9.54
CA PRO A 83 18.37 7.13 -9.52
C PRO A 83 17.96 6.22 -8.35
N ILE A 84 16.99 6.66 -7.56
CA ILE A 84 16.41 5.87 -6.46
C ILE A 84 14.99 5.47 -6.84
N VAL A 85 14.72 4.17 -6.85
CA VAL A 85 13.36 3.61 -6.98
C VAL A 85 12.93 3.09 -5.62
N MET A 86 11.92 3.75 -5.06
CA MET A 86 11.42 3.44 -3.72
C MET A 86 10.07 2.71 -3.78
N ALA A 87 9.97 1.60 -3.07
CA ALA A 87 8.69 1.06 -2.62
C ALA A 87 8.34 1.69 -1.27
N ALA A 88 7.37 2.60 -1.24
CA ALA A 88 6.96 3.27 0.00
C ALA A 88 5.57 2.83 0.47
N SER A 89 5.43 2.67 1.78
CA SER A 89 4.14 2.77 2.44
C SER A 89 3.66 4.23 2.37
N PRO A 90 2.36 4.51 2.24
CA PRO A 90 1.83 5.87 2.22
C PRO A 90 1.92 6.62 3.58
N ASN A 91 2.70 6.11 4.53
CA ASN A 91 3.00 6.82 5.78
C ASN A 91 3.93 7.99 5.45
N SER A 92 3.62 9.19 5.96
CA SER A 92 4.43 10.39 5.74
C SER A 92 5.89 10.17 6.15
N GLU A 93 6.16 9.48 7.25
CA GLU A 93 7.53 9.19 7.73
C GLU A 93 8.36 8.42 6.69
N CYS A 94 7.73 7.52 5.93
CA CYS A 94 8.39 6.71 4.90
C CYS A 94 8.79 7.52 3.64
N THR A 95 8.22 8.72 3.49
CA THR A 95 8.40 9.57 2.29
C THR A 95 8.95 10.95 2.59
N GLU A 96 8.96 11.36 3.86
CA GLU A 96 9.40 12.68 4.32
C GLU A 96 10.82 13.01 3.86
N TRP A 97 11.71 12.04 3.91
CA TRP A 97 13.10 12.21 3.52
C TRP A 97 13.29 12.65 2.06
N ALA A 98 12.33 12.35 1.18
CA ALA A 98 12.37 12.63 -0.24
C ALA A 98 11.64 13.93 -0.62
N GLN A 99 11.05 14.67 0.33
CA GLN A 99 10.26 15.89 0.05
C GLN A 99 11.03 16.98 -0.68
N ASN A 100 12.35 17.07 -0.46
CA ASN A 100 13.22 18.05 -1.11
C ASN A 100 13.90 17.51 -2.38
N MET A 101 13.48 16.35 -2.89
CA MET A 101 14.02 15.73 -4.10
C MET A 101 13.03 15.84 -5.26
N ALA A 102 13.53 15.75 -6.48
CA ALA A 102 12.70 15.61 -7.66
C ALA A 102 12.07 14.20 -7.70
N VAL A 103 10.88 14.04 -7.10
CA VAL A 103 10.19 12.75 -6.98
C VAL A 103 9.07 12.64 -8.00
N THR A 104 9.10 11.57 -8.80
CA THR A 104 7.93 11.13 -9.58
C THR A 104 7.19 10.04 -8.82
N LYS A 105 5.93 10.29 -8.45
CA LYS A 105 5.08 9.33 -7.73
C LYS A 105 4.28 8.47 -8.72
N TRP A 106 4.32 7.15 -8.53
CA TRP A 106 3.47 6.20 -9.25
C TRP A 106 2.64 5.34 -8.30
N TYR A 107 1.38 5.13 -8.68
CA TYR A 107 0.46 4.28 -7.96
C TYR A 107 0.38 2.89 -8.61
N MET A 108 0.33 1.87 -7.75
CA MET A 108 0.12 0.49 -8.20
C MET A 108 -1.37 0.16 -8.27
N ARG A 109 -1.75 -0.67 -9.25
CA ARG A 109 -3.01 -1.40 -9.20
C ARG A 109 -2.89 -2.45 -8.09
N PRO A 110 -4.01 -2.88 -7.49
CA PRO A 110 -3.97 -3.93 -6.51
C PRO A 110 -3.50 -5.22 -7.18
N MET A 111 -2.86 -6.10 -6.42
CA MET A 111 -2.45 -7.39 -6.92
C MET A 111 -3.68 -8.19 -7.34
N LEU A 112 -3.60 -8.84 -8.51
CA LEU A 112 -4.59 -9.82 -8.91
C LEU A 112 -4.54 -11.03 -7.97
N LEU A 113 -5.65 -11.78 -7.87
CA LEU A 113 -5.69 -12.99 -7.05
C LEU A 113 -4.54 -13.95 -7.39
N LYS A 114 -4.25 -14.19 -8.67
CA LYS A 114 -3.12 -15.03 -9.09
C LYS A 114 -1.78 -14.50 -8.58
N GLU A 115 -1.53 -13.21 -8.70
CA GLU A 115 -0.29 -12.59 -8.20
C GLU A 115 -0.19 -12.69 -6.67
N PHE A 116 -1.34 -12.55 -5.99
CA PHE A 116 -1.47 -12.66 -4.55
C PHE A 116 -1.14 -14.08 -4.06
N LEU A 117 -1.68 -15.11 -4.70
CA LEU A 117 -1.38 -16.50 -4.35
C LEU A 117 0.08 -16.87 -4.66
N ILE A 118 0.63 -16.39 -5.78
CA ILE A 118 2.06 -16.57 -6.10
C ILE A 118 2.93 -15.90 -5.04
N ALA A 119 2.62 -14.67 -4.64
CA ALA A 119 3.38 -13.95 -3.61
C ALA A 119 3.30 -14.61 -2.23
N ALA A 120 2.24 -15.37 -1.95
CA ALA A 120 2.10 -16.14 -0.73
C ALA A 120 3.16 -17.27 -0.61
N GLN A 121 3.67 -17.78 -1.74
CA GLN A 121 4.70 -18.83 -1.76
C GLN A 121 6.07 -18.33 -1.26
N PHE A 122 6.28 -17.02 -1.29
CA PHE A 122 7.53 -16.40 -0.81
C PHE A 122 7.46 -15.97 0.67
N GLN A 123 6.36 -16.29 1.36
CA GLN A 123 6.27 -16.06 2.80
C GLN A 123 6.98 -17.18 3.56
N SER A 124 7.47 -16.87 4.77
CA SER A 124 8.24 -17.82 5.58
C SER A 124 7.43 -19.03 6.06
N ALA A 125 6.10 -18.91 6.14
CA ALA A 125 5.21 -19.98 6.53
C ALA A 125 4.40 -20.46 5.30
N LYS A 126 4.07 -21.75 5.27
CA LYS A 126 3.18 -22.30 4.25
C LYS A 126 1.77 -21.79 4.49
N MET A 127 1.23 -21.03 3.54
CA MET A 127 -0.11 -20.47 3.63
C MET A 127 -1.16 -21.48 3.13
N ASN A 128 -2.35 -21.43 3.72
CA ASN A 128 -3.53 -22.12 3.19
C ASN A 128 -4.11 -21.31 2.01
N GLU A 129 -4.01 -21.84 0.80
CA GLU A 129 -4.47 -21.19 -0.43
C GLU A 129 -5.98 -20.89 -0.40
N THR A 130 -6.80 -21.84 0.02
CA THR A 130 -8.26 -21.68 0.13
C THR A 130 -8.64 -20.57 1.10
N ALA A 131 -7.92 -20.46 2.23
CA ALA A 131 -8.14 -19.37 3.20
C ALA A 131 -7.76 -18.01 2.61
N LEU A 132 -6.66 -17.95 1.85
CA LEU A 132 -6.22 -16.72 1.17
C LEU A 132 -7.19 -16.30 0.05
N GLU A 133 -7.70 -17.24 -0.73
CA GLU A 133 -8.72 -16.96 -1.76
C GLU A 133 -10.00 -16.41 -1.13
N HIS A 134 -10.47 -17.04 -0.04
CA HIS A 134 -11.64 -16.56 0.71
C HIS A 134 -11.39 -15.14 1.26
N PHE A 135 -10.24 -14.91 1.87
CA PHE A 135 -9.87 -13.60 2.38
C PHE A 135 -9.83 -12.55 1.27
N TYR A 136 -9.18 -12.85 0.15
CA TYR A 136 -9.06 -11.94 -0.99
C TYR A 136 -10.43 -11.57 -1.56
N THR A 137 -11.30 -12.57 -1.72
CA THR A 137 -12.63 -12.38 -2.31
C THR A 137 -13.50 -11.49 -1.43
N LYS A 138 -13.45 -11.72 -0.11
CA LYS A 138 -14.31 -11.04 0.85
C LYS A 138 -13.76 -9.69 1.31
N TYR A 139 -12.48 -9.63 1.65
CA TYR A 139 -11.86 -8.45 2.26
C TYR A 139 -10.91 -7.70 1.31
N GLY A 140 -10.75 -8.19 0.09
CA GLY A 140 -9.96 -7.56 -0.95
C GLY A 140 -8.45 -7.83 -0.86
N PRO A 141 -7.65 -7.14 -1.69
CA PRO A 141 -6.24 -7.45 -1.96
C PRO A 141 -5.27 -6.92 -0.88
N ASN A 142 -5.56 -7.19 0.41
CA ASN A 142 -4.67 -6.82 1.52
C ASN A 142 -3.70 -7.95 1.88
N ALA A 143 -2.63 -8.09 1.08
CA ALA A 143 -1.63 -9.14 1.25
C ALA A 143 -1.01 -9.17 2.65
N ARG A 144 -0.68 -7.99 3.20
CA ARG A 144 -0.09 -7.87 4.55
C ARG A 144 -0.97 -8.49 5.62
N ARG A 145 -2.27 -8.20 5.60
CA ARG A 145 -3.24 -8.75 6.57
C ARG A 145 -3.51 -10.22 6.31
N ALA A 146 -3.71 -10.61 5.05
CA ALA A 146 -4.03 -11.97 4.70
C ALA A 146 -2.92 -12.95 5.11
N TYR A 147 -1.66 -12.66 4.78
CA TYR A 147 -0.53 -13.54 5.10
C TYR A 147 -0.26 -13.64 6.61
N HIS A 148 -0.69 -12.65 7.38
CA HIS A 148 -0.63 -12.70 8.84
C HIS A 148 -1.82 -13.43 9.46
N ARG A 149 -3.04 -13.20 8.95
CA ARG A 149 -4.29 -13.65 9.58
C ARG A 149 -4.73 -15.04 9.12
N CYS A 150 -4.42 -15.46 7.90
CA CYS A 150 -4.90 -16.75 7.38
C CYS A 150 -4.16 -17.97 7.95
N ASN A 151 -3.10 -17.77 8.75
CA ASN A 151 -2.44 -18.84 9.49
C ASN A 151 -2.99 -19.04 10.90
N ASP A 152 -3.85 -18.12 11.35
CA ASP A 152 -4.46 -18.13 12.67
C ASP A 152 -5.91 -18.61 12.51
N PRO A 153 -6.34 -19.69 13.21
CA PRO A 153 -7.72 -20.16 13.17
C PRO A 153 -8.76 -19.06 13.44
N ASP A 154 -8.44 -18.12 14.34
CA ASP A 154 -9.32 -17.00 14.70
C ASP A 154 -9.00 -15.71 13.91
N GLY A 155 -8.06 -15.79 12.98
CA GLY A 155 -7.49 -14.62 12.33
C GLY A 155 -8.48 -13.85 11.44
N LEU A 156 -9.44 -14.54 10.83
CA LEU A 156 -10.49 -13.90 10.04
C LEU A 156 -11.48 -13.13 10.94
N ASP A 157 -11.90 -13.72 12.05
CA ASP A 157 -12.78 -13.04 13.00
C ASP A 157 -12.08 -11.85 13.63
N ALA A 158 -10.81 -12.01 14.00
CA ALA A 158 -9.97 -10.91 14.47
C ALA A 158 -9.83 -9.79 13.41
N HIS A 159 -9.78 -10.13 12.12
CA HIS A 159 -9.78 -9.13 11.04
C HIS A 159 -11.11 -8.39 10.95
N VAL A 160 -12.25 -9.10 11.01
CA VAL A 160 -13.58 -8.47 10.99
C VAL A 160 -13.75 -7.53 12.19
N GLN A 161 -13.32 -7.93 13.37
CA GLN A 161 -13.39 -7.07 14.56
C GLN A 161 -12.48 -5.84 14.44
N ASP A 162 -11.26 -5.99 13.89
CA ASP A 162 -10.37 -4.86 13.58
C ASP A 162 -11.01 -3.89 12.57
N VAL A 163 -11.70 -4.40 11.53
CA VAL A 163 -12.43 -3.55 10.58
C VAL A 163 -13.60 -2.85 11.29
N ARG A 164 -14.41 -3.57 12.07
CA ARG A 164 -15.57 -3.02 12.78
C ARG A 164 -15.20 -1.94 13.78
N SER A 165 -14.11 -2.11 14.53
CA SER A 165 -13.65 -1.09 15.49
C SER A 165 -13.30 0.23 14.81
N LYS A 166 -12.78 0.16 13.56
CA LYS A 166 -12.38 1.32 12.75
C LYS A 166 -13.51 2.00 11.98
N LEU A 167 -14.66 1.34 11.86
CA LEU A 167 -15.85 1.88 11.19
C LEU A 167 -16.71 2.77 12.10
N HIS A 168 -16.15 3.35 13.16
CA HIS A 168 -16.89 4.33 13.96
C HIS A 168 -17.03 5.66 13.20
N GLY A 169 -18.12 6.41 13.46
CA GLY A 169 -18.55 7.53 12.61
C GLY A 169 -17.49 8.60 12.36
N GLU A 170 -16.81 9.03 13.43
CA GLU A 170 -15.75 10.03 13.37
C GLU A 170 -14.47 9.47 12.74
N THR A 171 -14.12 8.21 13.05
CA THR A 171 -12.97 7.51 12.48
C THR A 171 -13.11 7.32 10.98
N LEU A 172 -14.28 6.88 10.48
CA LEU A 172 -14.47 6.67 9.04
C LEU A 172 -14.40 7.99 8.27
N ARG A 173 -14.92 9.07 8.83
CA ARG A 173 -14.85 10.39 8.20
C ARG A 173 -13.40 10.89 8.11
N SER A 174 -12.59 10.73 9.16
CA SER A 174 -11.16 11.10 9.10
C SER A 174 -10.44 10.21 8.09
N VAL A 175 -10.69 8.90 8.10
CA VAL A 175 -10.12 7.95 7.13
C VAL A 175 -10.43 8.33 5.68
N ILE A 176 -11.67 8.67 5.34
CA ILE A 176 -12.05 9.10 3.99
C ILE A 176 -11.37 10.42 3.62
N THR A 177 -11.30 11.36 4.57
CA THR A 177 -10.70 12.68 4.32
C THR A 177 -9.19 12.55 4.07
N GLU A 178 -8.50 11.77 4.91
CA GLU A 178 -7.08 11.44 4.76
C GLU A 178 -6.81 10.76 3.42
N TYR A 179 -7.62 9.78 3.03
CA TYR A 179 -7.45 9.00 1.79
C TYR A 179 -7.80 9.76 0.51
N SER A 180 -8.31 10.98 0.64
CA SER A 180 -8.61 11.86 -0.48
C SER A 180 -7.61 13.00 -0.61
N ALA A 181 -6.78 13.23 0.40
CA ALA A 181 -5.62 14.10 0.30
C ALA A 181 -4.48 13.34 -0.41
N ALA A 182 -3.87 13.98 -1.42
CA ALA A 182 -2.76 13.39 -2.19
C ALA A 182 -1.46 13.23 -1.39
N ASP A 183 -1.32 14.02 -0.32
CA ASP A 183 -0.15 14.06 0.58
C ASP A 183 -0.54 13.86 2.05
N GLY A 184 -1.72 13.26 2.30
CA GLY A 184 -2.20 13.01 3.66
C GLY A 184 -1.31 12.03 4.42
N ASN A 185 -1.15 12.24 5.72
CA ASN A 185 -0.57 11.21 6.59
C ASN A 185 -1.56 10.05 6.69
N HIS A 186 -1.40 9.05 5.81
CA HIS A 186 -2.27 7.88 5.78
C HIS A 186 -1.85 6.93 6.88
N ASP A 187 -2.31 7.22 8.09
CA ASP A 187 -1.95 6.42 9.24
C ASP A 187 -2.42 4.96 9.08
N SER A 188 -1.72 4.05 9.76
CA SER A 188 -1.83 2.59 9.59
C SER A 188 -3.24 2.01 9.83
N VAL A 189 -4.13 2.83 10.40
CA VAL A 189 -5.52 2.52 10.72
C VAL A 189 -6.34 2.19 9.45
N SER A 190 -6.06 2.83 8.32
CA SER A 190 -7.01 2.84 7.19
C SER A 190 -6.90 1.68 6.16
N HIS A 191 -5.76 0.98 6.05
CA HIS A 191 -5.57 -0.06 5.01
C HIS A 191 -6.51 -1.27 5.09
N SER A 192 -7.22 -1.43 6.21
CA SER A 192 -8.19 -2.51 6.41
C SER A 192 -9.61 -2.10 5.97
N VAL A 193 -9.84 -0.81 5.75
CA VAL A 193 -11.13 -0.25 5.32
C VAL A 193 -11.04 0.30 3.91
N MET A 194 -10.04 1.15 3.66
CA MET A 194 -9.83 1.80 2.36
C MET A 194 -8.53 1.38 1.69
N LEU A 195 -8.55 1.42 0.36
CA LEU A 195 -7.43 1.10 -0.51
C LEU A 195 -7.13 2.29 -1.43
N ILE A 196 -5.85 2.63 -1.58
CA ILE A 196 -5.36 3.53 -2.63
C ILE A 196 -4.87 2.69 -3.80
N THR A 197 -5.35 3.00 -5.01
CA THR A 197 -4.98 2.32 -6.26
C THR A 197 -4.65 3.33 -7.34
N ALA A 198 -3.93 2.89 -8.37
CA ALA A 198 -3.77 3.64 -9.61
C ALA A 198 -5.13 4.08 -10.20
N GLY A 199 -5.20 5.35 -10.60
CA GLY A 199 -6.28 5.88 -11.43
C GLY A 199 -6.13 5.51 -12.91
N PRO A 200 -6.75 6.26 -13.83
CA PRO A 200 -6.60 6.04 -15.27
C PRO A 200 -5.14 6.09 -15.72
N MET A 201 -4.36 7.01 -15.14
CA MET A 201 -2.92 7.12 -15.30
C MET A 201 -2.21 6.72 -14.00
N ARG A 202 -0.99 6.18 -14.11
CA ARG A 202 -0.18 5.75 -12.95
C ARG A 202 0.29 6.91 -12.07
N SER A 203 0.31 8.14 -12.61
CA SER A 203 0.57 9.37 -11.86
C SER A 203 -0.64 9.88 -11.05
N SER A 204 -1.81 9.26 -11.23
CA SER A 204 -3.04 9.58 -10.53
C SER A 204 -3.48 8.41 -9.65
N PHE A 205 -4.27 8.69 -8.61
CA PHE A 205 -4.82 7.66 -7.74
C PHE A 205 -6.35 7.74 -7.63
N ARG A 206 -6.91 6.63 -7.17
CA ARG A 206 -8.26 6.51 -6.65
C ARG A 206 -8.17 5.90 -5.26
N SER A 207 -9.14 6.22 -4.43
CA SER A 207 -9.30 5.63 -3.11
C SER A 207 -10.72 5.13 -2.92
N GLY A 208 -10.93 4.24 -1.98
CA GLY A 208 -12.25 3.67 -1.77
C GLY A 208 -12.24 2.49 -0.83
N PHE A 209 -13.43 1.98 -0.47
CA PHE A 209 -13.55 0.74 0.28
C PHE A 209 -12.81 -0.39 -0.43
N ILE A 210 -12.06 -1.17 0.33
CA ILE A 210 -11.19 -2.23 -0.21
C ILE A 210 -11.97 -3.37 -0.86
N SER A 211 -13.19 -3.62 -0.39
CA SER A 211 -14.13 -4.58 -0.96
C SER A 211 -15.58 -4.16 -0.69
N HIS A 212 -16.51 -4.77 -1.42
CA HIS A 212 -17.93 -4.60 -1.20
C HIS A 212 -18.36 -5.10 0.20
N ASP A 213 -17.85 -6.24 0.68
CA ASP A 213 -18.19 -6.74 2.02
C ASP A 213 -17.71 -5.80 3.14
N VAL A 214 -16.52 -5.18 3.00
CA VAL A 214 -16.06 -4.18 3.97
C VAL A 214 -16.98 -2.96 3.97
N PHE A 215 -17.50 -2.56 2.81
CA PHE A 215 -18.55 -1.56 2.73
C PHE A 215 -19.85 -2.02 3.42
N GLN A 216 -20.27 -3.27 3.24
CA GLN A 216 -21.46 -3.80 3.93
C GLN A 216 -21.28 -3.76 5.46
N LEU A 217 -20.09 -4.09 5.98
CA LEU A 217 -19.78 -3.95 7.41
C LEU A 217 -19.92 -2.50 7.90
N ALA A 218 -19.51 -1.53 7.09
CA ALA A 218 -19.72 -0.12 7.39
C ALA A 218 -21.22 0.19 7.43
N ARG A 219 -21.95 -0.20 6.38
CA ARG A 219 -23.39 0.02 6.24
C ARG A 219 -24.20 -0.57 7.40
N GLU A 220 -23.93 -1.81 7.80
CA GLU A 220 -24.60 -2.47 8.94
C GLU A 220 -24.50 -1.61 10.20
N LYS A 221 -23.32 -1.03 10.45
CA LYS A 221 -23.06 -0.17 11.60
C LYS A 221 -23.76 1.19 11.49
N TYR A 222 -23.98 1.72 10.29
CA TYR A 222 -24.76 2.95 10.08
C TYR A 222 -26.28 2.72 10.04
N LYS A 223 -26.74 1.49 9.78
CA LYS A 223 -28.17 1.14 9.73
C LYS A 223 -28.85 1.31 11.10
N SER A 224 -28.11 1.13 12.19
CA SER A 224 -28.60 1.40 13.55
C SER A 224 -28.80 2.89 13.85
N ASP A 225 -28.25 3.78 13.02
CA ASP A 225 -28.02 5.19 13.35
C ASP A 225 -28.88 6.17 12.52
N LYS A 226 -30.00 5.67 11.97
CA LYS A 226 -30.99 6.32 11.08
C LYS A 226 -30.44 6.71 9.70
N ASP A 227 -31.29 6.58 8.68
CA ASP A 227 -31.01 6.73 7.24
C ASP A 227 -30.32 8.04 6.79
N GLN A 228 -30.15 9.04 7.66
CA GLN A 228 -29.43 10.28 7.33
C GLN A 228 -27.92 10.07 7.20
N LYS A 229 -27.30 9.16 7.98
CA LYS A 229 -25.84 9.00 7.97
C LYS A 229 -25.32 8.37 6.66
N ILE A 230 -26.09 7.48 6.05
CA ILE A 230 -25.67 6.85 4.77
C ILE A 230 -25.71 7.84 3.60
N ILE A 231 -26.66 8.78 3.61
CA ILE A 231 -26.74 9.85 2.62
C ILE A 231 -25.58 10.83 2.82
N HIS A 232 -25.25 11.16 4.07
CA HIS A 232 -24.08 11.99 4.36
C HIS A 232 -22.77 11.32 3.90
N LEU A 233 -22.63 10.01 4.11
CA LEU A 233 -21.49 9.23 3.64
C LEU A 233 -21.41 9.19 2.11
N PHE A 234 -22.55 9.03 1.42
CA PHE A 234 -22.61 9.12 -0.04
C PHE A 234 -22.14 10.48 -0.55
N LEU A 235 -22.67 11.57 0.02
CA LEU A 235 -22.29 12.93 -0.36
C LEU A 235 -20.80 13.19 -0.11
N LEU A 236 -20.27 12.72 1.02
CA LEU A 236 -18.84 12.82 1.33
C LEU A 236 -17.99 12.11 0.26
N LEU A 237 -18.29 10.84 -0.03
CA LEU A 237 -17.53 10.05 -1.01
C LEU A 237 -17.70 10.57 -2.45
N ASN A 238 -18.85 11.14 -2.79
CA ASN A 238 -19.12 11.68 -4.12
C ASN A 238 -18.49 13.07 -4.35
N SER A 239 -18.34 13.85 -3.28
CA SER A 239 -17.70 15.18 -3.32
C SER A 239 -16.24 15.13 -3.75
N GLN A 240 -15.56 14.00 -3.54
CA GLN A 240 -14.16 13.79 -3.85
C GLN A 240 -14.01 12.91 -5.09
N ARG A 241 -13.21 13.38 -6.08
CA ARG A 241 -12.99 12.65 -7.35
C ARG A 241 -12.33 11.28 -7.12
N THR A 242 -11.47 11.18 -6.11
CA THR A 242 -10.70 9.98 -5.77
C THR A 242 -11.57 8.87 -5.21
N THR A 243 -12.62 9.20 -4.44
CA THR A 243 -13.49 8.24 -3.73
C THR A 243 -14.81 7.91 -4.41
N ARG A 244 -15.12 8.60 -5.52
CA ARG A 244 -16.41 8.47 -6.21
C ARG A 244 -16.78 7.04 -6.60
N ALA A 245 -15.80 6.17 -6.89
CA ALA A 245 -16.06 4.76 -7.17
C ALA A 245 -16.76 4.05 -6.00
N SER A 246 -16.41 4.38 -4.76
CA SER A 246 -17.06 3.84 -3.56
C SER A 246 -18.45 4.42 -3.30
N ALA A 247 -18.72 5.65 -3.77
CA ALA A 247 -20.08 6.19 -3.77
C ALA A 247 -21.02 5.35 -4.65
N GLY A 248 -20.48 4.68 -5.68
CA GLY A 248 -21.21 3.74 -6.54
C GLY A 248 -21.86 2.60 -5.75
N TYR A 249 -21.12 1.96 -4.83
CA TYR A 249 -21.67 0.89 -3.98
C TYR A 249 -22.88 1.38 -3.14
N ILE A 250 -22.79 2.60 -2.61
CA ILE A 250 -23.90 3.20 -1.85
C ILE A 250 -25.08 3.53 -2.77
N PHE A 251 -24.79 4.03 -3.98
CA PHE A 251 -25.81 4.35 -4.96
C PHE A 251 -26.58 3.10 -5.39
N GLU A 252 -25.90 2.02 -5.74
CA GLU A 252 -26.53 0.75 -6.12
C GLU A 252 -27.46 0.23 -5.02
N ASP A 253 -27.01 0.24 -3.77
CA ASP A 253 -27.79 -0.25 -2.62
C ASP A 253 -28.93 0.67 -2.16
N SER A 254 -28.80 1.98 -2.40
CA SER A 254 -29.70 3.00 -1.83
C SER A 254 -30.29 3.96 -2.87
N MET A 255 -30.25 3.59 -4.15
CA MET A 255 -30.63 4.42 -5.30
C MET A 255 -31.98 5.10 -5.09
N HIS A 256 -33.02 4.32 -4.79
CA HIS A 256 -34.39 4.83 -4.60
C HIS A 256 -34.51 5.87 -3.49
N ARG A 257 -33.62 5.82 -2.48
CA ARG A 257 -33.62 6.74 -1.34
C ARG A 257 -32.85 8.01 -1.64
N ILE A 258 -31.72 7.87 -2.34
CA ILE A 258 -30.87 8.98 -2.77
C ILE A 258 -31.63 9.86 -3.78
N LEU A 259 -32.24 9.24 -4.79
CA LEU A 259 -33.01 9.95 -5.81
C LEU A 259 -34.22 10.70 -5.23
N LYS A 260 -34.91 10.15 -4.22
CA LYS A 260 -36.02 10.82 -3.53
C LYS A 260 -35.62 12.11 -2.81
N LYS A 261 -34.34 12.29 -2.46
CA LYS A 261 -33.82 13.48 -1.78
C LYS A 261 -33.11 14.48 -2.71
N GLY A 262 -33.04 14.21 -4.01
CA GLY A 262 -32.47 15.14 -5.00
C GLY A 262 -30.96 15.34 -4.89
N ALA A 263 -30.22 14.29 -4.52
CA ALA A 263 -28.75 14.30 -4.46
C ALA A 263 -28.10 14.00 -5.81
#